data_AF-A0A669QBZ3-F1
#
_entry.id   AF-A0A669QBZ3-F1
#
_cell.length_a   1.000
_cell.length_b   1.000
_cell.length_c   1.000
_cell.angle_alpha   90.00
_cell.angle_beta   90.00
_cell.angle_gamma   90.00
#
_symmetry.space_group_name_H-M   'P 1'
#
loop_
_entity.id
_entity.type
_entity.pdbx_description
1 polymer ?
#
loop_
_entity_poly.entity_id
_entity_poly.type
_entity_poly.pdbx_seq_one_letter_code
_entity_poly.pdbx_strand_id
1 'polypeptide(L)'
;KSRTCISVINSESKKKEELTLVVCYTDDDKNTDSKEMEKLTRLEALLLTAVLENCADQLTILGYIMPVSHEGKTDTSHVCASWRGETVTSKSLKSIEHKQQLGNSEDPKRAHHLSTRVMKPSVLSADDLRKIQADRQYASDVITATMKKMEESGTFDSLIEANGREKAKKSNLNDILIREEEGKKEIKSLQKQLQDVKKETEIELQNRDKVILYLKNELQQMEAKAAMEHRYVKKSTDLQVHQVQKKCSNAENRLNKEIEDLKRKTDEEIRVHMEIENFLRHYYKVEEKLEYWVDKHENDTDAKDKELNALKESKAKNLEMLQRFASEETIIADRAQKEAERRKREQDALELKSILKVKGTKAETVLFHQQLGVNYLHHRYCSSRKWPENVGWCEVAQARDRFIESQNGLGSKGP
;
A
#
# COMPACT_ATOMS: atom_id res chain seq x y z
N LYS A 1 -28.72 -35.78 55.15
CA LYS A 1 -28.04 -34.91 56.16
C LYS A 1 -28.97 -33.94 56.90
N SER A 2 -30.30 -33.97 56.67
CA SER A 2 -31.20 -32.86 57.05
C SER A 2 -31.89 -32.97 58.43
N ARG A 3 -31.52 -33.91 59.31
CA ARG A 3 -32.15 -34.06 60.64
C ARG A 3 -31.44 -33.28 61.76
N THR A 4 -30.20 -32.84 61.56
CA THR A 4 -29.39 -32.18 62.61
C THR A 4 -29.63 -30.67 62.75
N CYS A 5 -30.32 -30.04 61.78
CA CYS A 5 -30.51 -28.58 61.76
C CYS A 5 -31.73 -28.11 62.57
N ILE A 6 -32.75 -28.97 62.74
CA ILE A 6 -34.01 -28.61 63.42
C ILE A 6 -33.83 -28.56 64.95
N SER A 7 -32.94 -29.38 65.51
CA SER A 7 -32.67 -29.44 66.95
C SER A 7 -31.96 -28.20 67.50
N VAL A 8 -31.19 -27.48 66.66
CA VAL A 8 -30.47 -26.26 67.08
C VAL A 8 -31.41 -25.07 67.19
N ILE A 9 -32.34 -24.92 66.23
CA ILE A 9 -33.33 -23.84 66.22
C ILE A 9 -34.21 -23.93 67.48
N ASN A 10 -34.61 -25.14 67.89
CA ASN A 10 -35.42 -25.34 69.10
C ASN A 10 -34.66 -25.07 70.42
N SER A 11 -33.33 -25.18 70.46
CA SER A 11 -32.57 -24.90 71.69
C SER A 11 -32.25 -23.42 71.87
N GLU A 12 -32.06 -22.68 70.78
CA GLU A 12 -31.93 -21.20 70.84
C GLU A 12 -33.28 -20.52 71.10
N SER A 13 -34.38 -21.03 70.52
CA SER A 13 -35.74 -20.54 70.83
C SER A 13 -36.09 -20.73 72.31
N LYS A 14 -35.85 -21.93 72.88
CA LYS A 14 -36.11 -22.16 74.31
C LYS A 14 -35.28 -21.28 75.22
N LYS A 15 -34.00 -21.01 74.89
CA LYS A 15 -33.18 -20.07 75.67
C LYS A 15 -33.64 -18.61 75.56
N LYS A 16 -34.27 -18.22 74.44
CA LYS A 16 -34.97 -16.93 74.35
C LYS A 16 -36.23 -16.93 75.23
N GLU A 17 -37.06 -17.97 75.16
CA GLU A 17 -38.26 -18.08 76.00
C GLU A 17 -37.91 -18.05 77.50
N GLU A 18 -36.88 -18.78 77.95
CA GLU A 18 -36.41 -18.73 79.34
C GLU A 18 -35.89 -17.35 79.75
N LEU A 19 -35.10 -16.66 78.90
CA LEU A 19 -34.65 -15.29 79.23
C LEU A 19 -35.80 -14.27 79.24
N THR A 20 -36.78 -14.39 78.33
CA THR A 20 -37.95 -13.51 78.32
C THR A 20 -38.84 -13.77 79.53
N LEU A 21 -39.05 -15.03 79.91
CA LEU A 21 -39.88 -15.41 81.06
C LEU A 21 -39.31 -14.92 82.40
N VAL A 22 -37.98 -14.88 82.54
CA VAL A 22 -37.29 -14.38 83.75
C VAL A 22 -37.39 -12.85 83.91
N VAL A 23 -37.59 -12.10 82.82
CA VAL A 23 -37.71 -10.63 82.88
C VAL A 23 -39.13 -10.15 83.24
N CYS A 24 -40.16 -10.97 83.01
CA CYS A 24 -41.57 -10.59 83.25
C CYS A 24 -42.05 -10.70 84.71
N TYR A 25 -41.16 -10.96 85.69
CA TYR A 25 -41.53 -11.17 87.10
C TYR A 25 -41.24 -9.97 88.04
N THR A 26 -41.47 -8.74 87.57
CA THR A 26 -41.94 -7.64 88.44
C THR A 26 -42.92 -6.71 87.71
N ASP A 27 -43.72 -5.99 88.51
CA ASP A 27 -44.47 -4.78 88.13
C ASP A 27 -45.88 -4.94 87.49
N ASP A 28 -46.56 -6.06 87.76
CA ASP A 28 -48.03 -6.09 87.88
C ASP A 28 -48.46 -5.58 89.28
N ASP A 29 -48.27 -4.27 89.49
CA ASP A 29 -48.73 -3.55 90.69
C ASP A 29 -49.16 -2.13 90.29
N LYS A 30 -49.96 -2.05 89.21
CA LYS A 30 -50.45 -0.82 88.57
C LYS A 30 -51.96 -0.61 88.79
N ASN A 31 -52.38 -0.47 90.04
CA ASN A 31 -53.35 0.58 90.38
C ASN A 31 -53.30 0.94 91.88
N THR A 32 -52.66 2.08 92.18
CA THR A 32 -52.89 2.83 93.42
C THR A 32 -53.16 4.30 93.11
N ASP A 33 -54.15 4.56 92.27
CA ASP A 33 -54.75 5.89 92.12
C ASP A 33 -55.07 6.48 93.49
N SER A 34 -54.44 7.62 93.79
CA SER A 34 -54.78 8.61 94.83
C SER A 34 -55.68 8.13 95.98
N LYS A 35 -55.24 7.11 96.74
CA LYS A 35 -55.87 6.76 98.00
C LYS A 35 -55.50 7.85 99.02
N GLU A 36 -56.47 8.63 99.48
CA GLU A 36 -56.25 9.60 100.56
C GLU A 36 -55.61 8.88 101.75
N MET A 37 -54.47 9.37 102.21
CA MET A 37 -53.78 8.74 103.35
C MET A 37 -54.58 8.95 104.63
N GLU A 38 -55.06 7.86 105.19
CA GLU A 38 -55.46 7.79 106.60
C GLU A 38 -54.26 8.24 107.44
N LYS A 39 -54.38 9.42 108.06
CA LYS A 39 -53.33 9.96 108.92
C LYS A 39 -53.23 9.06 110.15
N LEU A 40 -52.01 8.63 110.45
CA LEU A 40 -51.75 7.82 111.65
C LEU A 40 -52.23 8.58 112.88
N THR A 41 -52.84 7.89 113.84
CA THR A 41 -53.18 8.54 115.10
C THR A 41 -51.89 8.98 115.79
N ARG A 42 -51.97 10.04 116.62
CA ARG A 42 -50.79 10.57 117.32
C ARG A 42 -50.05 9.52 118.16
N LEU A 43 -50.74 8.48 118.63
CA LEU A 43 -50.14 7.37 119.37
C LEU A 43 -49.34 6.43 118.45
N GLU A 44 -49.90 6.06 117.29
CA GLU A 44 -49.24 5.20 116.30
C GLU A 44 -48.04 5.92 115.67
N ALA A 45 -48.17 7.21 115.36
CA ALA A 45 -47.07 8.03 114.85
C ALA A 45 -45.89 8.06 115.82
N LEU A 46 -46.13 8.27 117.13
CA LEU A 46 -45.08 8.24 118.16
C LEU A 46 -44.45 6.84 118.31
N LEU A 47 -45.25 5.78 118.33
CA LEU A 47 -44.77 4.40 118.45
C LEU A 47 -43.87 4.00 117.27
N LEU A 48 -44.26 4.37 116.04
CA LEU A 48 -43.49 4.10 114.84
C LEU A 48 -42.27 5.01 114.70
N THR A 49 -42.35 6.27 115.14
CA THR A 49 -41.20 7.19 115.23
C THR A 49 -40.11 6.60 116.11
N ALA A 50 -40.45 6.09 117.31
CA ALA A 50 -39.47 5.43 118.20
C ALA A 50 -38.81 4.17 117.60
N VAL A 51 -39.50 3.48 116.66
CA VAL A 51 -38.89 2.38 115.90
C VAL A 51 -37.95 2.92 114.82
N LEU A 52 -38.31 4.01 114.13
CA LEU A 52 -37.47 4.65 113.12
C LEU A 52 -36.22 5.31 113.72
N GLU A 53 -36.33 5.93 114.91
CA GLU A 53 -35.19 6.43 115.70
C GLU A 53 -34.17 5.30 115.96
N ASN A 54 -34.63 4.19 116.53
CA ASN A 54 -33.80 3.00 116.78
C ASN A 54 -33.18 2.43 115.48
N CYS A 55 -33.88 2.46 114.36
CA CYS A 55 -33.32 2.09 113.06
C CYS A 55 -32.26 3.09 112.55
N ALA A 56 -32.45 4.38 112.75
CA ALA A 56 -31.46 5.42 112.40
C ALA A 56 -30.21 5.33 113.28
N ASP A 57 -30.37 5.05 114.58
CA ASP A 57 -29.27 4.78 115.51
C ASP A 57 -28.49 3.53 115.13
N GLN A 58 -29.17 2.43 114.78
CA GLN A 58 -28.53 1.20 114.31
C GLN A 58 -27.77 1.42 113.00
N LEU A 59 -28.31 2.18 112.04
CA LEU A 59 -27.60 2.56 110.83
C LEU A 59 -26.42 3.50 111.13
N THR A 60 -26.54 4.37 112.12
CA THR A 60 -25.46 5.25 112.60
C THR A 60 -24.31 4.44 113.20
N ILE A 61 -24.60 3.52 114.11
CA ILE A 61 -23.65 2.56 114.70
C ILE A 61 -22.98 1.71 113.60
N LEU A 62 -23.76 1.18 112.64
CA LEU A 62 -23.24 0.41 111.51
C LEU A 62 -22.26 1.23 110.64
N GLY A 63 -22.45 2.55 110.55
CA GLY A 63 -21.52 3.46 109.86
C GLY A 63 -20.18 3.66 110.58
N TYR A 64 -20.18 3.65 111.92
CA TYR A 64 -18.95 3.66 112.71
C TYR A 64 -18.23 2.30 112.69
N ILE A 65 -18.96 1.20 112.55
CA ILE A 65 -18.42 -0.16 112.41
C ILE A 65 -17.88 -0.44 111.00
N MET A 66 -18.40 0.23 109.97
CA MET A 66 -17.92 0.16 108.58
C MET A 66 -17.18 1.44 108.16
N PRO A 67 -15.95 1.69 108.67
CA PRO A 67 -15.14 2.79 108.18
C PRO A 67 -14.82 2.58 106.70
N VAL A 68 -15.06 3.60 105.88
CA VAL A 68 -14.52 3.62 104.51
C VAL A 68 -13.00 3.63 104.63
N SER A 69 -12.34 2.58 104.14
CA SER A 69 -10.88 2.50 104.06
C SER A 69 -10.35 3.72 103.31
N HIS A 70 -9.83 4.71 104.04
CA HIS A 70 -9.38 5.96 103.44
C HIS A 70 -8.00 5.74 102.81
N GLU A 71 -7.99 5.13 101.62
CA GLU A 71 -6.80 4.93 100.81
C GLU A 71 -6.35 6.27 100.24
N GLY A 72 -5.66 7.03 101.09
CA GLY A 72 -5.17 8.36 100.79
C GLY A 72 -4.04 8.34 99.76
N LYS A 73 -4.40 8.43 98.48
CA LYS A 73 -3.50 8.88 97.41
C LYS A 73 -4.28 9.62 96.33
N THR A 74 -4.04 10.92 96.27
CA THR A 74 -4.16 11.67 95.01
C THR A 74 -3.15 11.11 94.03
N ASP A 75 -3.59 10.62 92.88
CA ASP A 75 -2.78 10.73 91.67
C ASP A 75 -3.66 10.82 90.42
N THR A 76 -3.48 11.91 89.69
CA THR A 76 -4.28 12.29 88.54
C THR A 76 -3.85 11.45 87.33
N SER A 77 -4.70 10.52 86.88
CA SER A 77 -4.54 9.89 85.56
C SER A 77 -5.76 10.16 84.68
N HIS A 78 -5.53 10.92 83.61
CA HIS A 78 -6.55 11.45 82.71
C HIS A 78 -6.99 10.41 81.67
N VAL A 79 -8.29 10.39 81.35
CA VAL A 79 -8.85 9.49 80.33
C VAL A 79 -8.26 9.77 78.94
N CYS A 80 -7.53 8.81 78.38
CA CYS A 80 -7.40 8.69 76.93
C CYS A 80 -7.04 7.25 76.52
N ALA A 81 -8.05 6.38 76.45
CA ALA A 81 -7.90 5.12 75.73
C ALA A 81 -7.70 5.43 74.24
N SER A 82 -6.45 5.29 73.76
CA SER A 82 -6.12 5.57 72.35
C SER A 82 -6.83 4.57 71.43
N TRP A 83 -7.88 5.03 70.74
CA TRP A 83 -8.53 4.28 69.67
C TRP A 83 -7.56 4.12 68.51
N ARG A 84 -6.85 2.98 68.47
CA ARG A 84 -5.86 2.66 67.45
C ARG A 84 -6.55 2.27 66.14
N GLY A 85 -7.08 3.27 65.43
CA GLY A 85 -7.66 3.11 64.10
C GLY A 85 -6.60 2.70 63.08
N GLU A 86 -6.55 1.42 62.74
CA GLU A 86 -5.59 0.87 61.78
C GLU A 86 -6.02 1.19 60.34
N THR A 87 -5.45 2.26 59.78
CA THR A 87 -5.75 2.72 58.42
C THR A 87 -5.13 1.78 57.37
N VAL A 88 -5.96 0.91 56.79
CA VAL A 88 -5.56 0.08 55.64
C VAL A 88 -5.54 0.91 54.36
N THR A 89 -4.35 1.34 53.94
CA THR A 89 -4.06 1.81 52.58
C THR A 89 -2.99 0.93 51.93
N SER A 90 -3.15 0.62 50.65
CA SER A 90 -2.63 -0.62 50.06
C SER A 90 -1.29 -0.49 49.32
N LYS A 91 -0.61 -1.63 49.20
CA LYS A 91 0.41 -1.99 48.16
C LYS A 91 1.75 -1.23 48.16
N SER A 92 2.82 -1.93 48.54
CA SER A 92 4.01 -2.00 47.65
C SER A 92 4.81 -3.31 47.75
N LEU A 93 5.16 -3.79 46.57
CA LEU A 93 6.05 -4.85 46.10
C LEU A 93 7.16 -5.44 47.02
N LYS A 94 7.24 -6.78 46.99
CA LYS A 94 8.45 -7.64 46.82
C LYS A 94 9.70 -7.43 47.73
N SER A 95 10.06 -8.49 48.46
CA SER A 95 11.14 -9.40 47.99
C SER A 95 11.07 -10.78 48.68
N ILE A 96 11.84 -11.74 48.16
CA ILE A 96 12.11 -13.07 48.71
C ILE A 96 13.53 -13.08 49.30
N GLU A 97 13.76 -13.71 50.45
CA GLU A 97 14.97 -14.54 50.68
C GLU A 97 14.86 -15.47 51.90
N HIS A 98 15.76 -16.45 52.00
CA HIS A 98 15.80 -17.48 53.06
C HIS A 98 16.80 -17.15 54.18
N LYS A 99 16.52 -17.63 55.42
CA LYS A 99 17.50 -18.39 56.22
C LYS A 99 16.90 -19.09 57.47
N GLN A 100 16.72 -20.40 57.34
CA GLN A 100 17.43 -21.49 58.05
C GLN A 100 17.85 -21.35 59.54
N GLN A 101 17.96 -22.52 60.21
CA GLN A 101 18.27 -22.78 61.65
C GLN A 101 17.04 -22.62 62.56
N LEU A 102 16.47 -23.63 63.22
CA LEU A 102 16.84 -25.03 63.58
C LEU A 102 17.90 -25.19 64.67
N GLY A 103 17.46 -25.71 65.83
CA GLY A 103 18.25 -26.11 66.99
C GLY A 103 18.19 -25.10 68.16
N ASN A 104 18.06 -25.49 69.43
CA ASN A 104 17.85 -26.82 70.00
C ASN A 104 17.03 -26.78 71.31
N SER A 105 16.51 -27.94 71.67
CA SER A 105 16.09 -28.36 73.01
C SER A 105 17.04 -27.88 74.13
N GLU A 106 16.52 -27.42 75.27
CA GLU A 106 16.62 -28.15 76.54
C GLU A 106 15.81 -27.51 77.69
N ASP A 107 15.06 -28.36 78.38
CA ASP A 107 14.31 -28.06 79.60
C ASP A 107 14.94 -28.91 80.71
N PRO A 108 15.31 -28.35 81.88
CA PRO A 108 14.93 -29.08 83.08
C PRO A 108 14.57 -28.20 84.30
N LYS A 109 13.28 -28.29 84.67
CA LYS A 109 12.81 -28.72 86.00
C LYS A 109 13.05 -27.83 87.26
N ARG A 110 11.94 -27.74 88.02
CA ARG A 110 11.84 -27.86 89.50
C ARG A 110 12.18 -26.64 90.36
N ALA A 111 11.10 -25.98 90.79
CA ALA A 111 10.88 -25.70 92.21
C ALA A 111 9.44 -26.06 92.58
N HIS A 112 9.23 -26.80 93.68
CA HIS A 112 7.90 -26.86 94.29
C HIS A 112 7.74 -25.64 95.19
N HIS A 113 6.58 -24.99 95.14
CA HIS A 113 6.03 -24.47 96.38
C HIS A 113 4.53 -24.70 96.44
N LEU A 114 4.10 -25.41 97.48
CA LEU A 114 2.72 -25.37 97.94
C LEU A 114 2.45 -23.93 98.38
N SER A 115 1.58 -23.22 97.67
CA SER A 115 1.03 -21.95 98.14
C SER A 115 -0.29 -22.24 98.84
N THR A 116 -0.20 -22.19 100.17
CA THR A 116 -1.24 -22.31 101.18
C THR A 116 -2.66 -22.01 100.72
N ARG A 117 -3.60 -22.90 101.06
CA ARG A 117 -5.06 -22.68 101.01
C ARG A 117 -5.47 -21.64 102.05
N VAL A 118 -5.06 -20.39 101.86
CA VAL A 118 -5.55 -19.25 102.64
C VAL A 118 -7.01 -19.04 102.24
N MET A 119 -7.93 -19.36 103.14
CA MET A 119 -9.27 -18.80 103.08
C MET A 119 -9.12 -17.30 103.27
N LYS A 120 -9.11 -16.54 102.16
CA LYS A 120 -9.20 -15.08 102.23
C LYS A 120 -10.53 -14.76 102.94
N PRO A 121 -10.56 -13.99 104.04
CA PRO A 121 -11.79 -13.36 104.46
C PRO A 121 -12.31 -12.48 103.31
N SER A 122 -13.62 -12.27 103.24
CA SER A 122 -14.25 -11.53 102.15
C SER A 122 -13.81 -10.06 102.16
N VAL A 123 -12.74 -9.75 101.42
CA VAL A 123 -12.34 -8.38 101.12
C VAL A 123 -13.27 -7.90 100.01
N LEU A 124 -14.31 -7.19 100.40
CA LEU A 124 -15.17 -6.40 99.52
C LEU A 124 -14.32 -5.42 98.70
N SER A 125 -14.68 -5.15 97.45
CA SER A 125 -14.00 -4.13 96.65
C SER A 125 -14.13 -2.76 97.32
N ALA A 126 -13.18 -1.86 97.07
CA ALA A 126 -13.35 -0.44 97.42
C ALA A 126 -14.63 0.15 96.78
N ASP A 127 -15.05 -0.38 95.63
CA ASP A 127 -16.31 0.00 94.98
C ASP A 127 -17.55 -0.57 95.69
N ASP A 128 -17.47 -1.83 96.15
CA ASP A 128 -18.54 -2.44 96.94
C ASP A 128 -18.72 -1.72 98.28
N LEU A 129 -17.62 -1.37 98.96
CA LEU A 129 -17.63 -0.60 100.21
C LEU A 129 -18.18 0.82 100.00
N ARG A 130 -17.79 1.51 98.91
CA ARG A 130 -18.36 2.81 98.54
C ARG A 130 -19.87 2.70 98.27
N LYS A 131 -20.32 1.65 97.56
CA LYS A 131 -21.74 1.39 97.32
C LYS A 131 -22.49 1.11 98.62
N ILE A 132 -22.00 0.20 99.45
CA ILE A 132 -22.62 -0.16 100.74
C ILE A 132 -22.76 1.08 101.64
N GLN A 133 -21.75 1.95 101.69
CA GLN A 133 -21.83 3.18 102.48
C GLN A 133 -22.83 4.19 101.90
N ALA A 134 -22.95 4.28 100.57
CA ALA A 134 -23.96 5.14 99.91
C ALA A 134 -25.38 4.59 100.09
N ASP A 135 -25.58 3.27 99.92
CA ASP A 135 -26.87 2.58 100.15
C ASP A 135 -27.31 2.73 101.62
N ARG A 136 -26.37 2.58 102.57
CA ARG A 136 -26.57 2.83 104.01
C ARG A 136 -26.97 4.27 104.28
N GLN A 137 -26.27 5.25 103.70
CA GLN A 137 -26.59 6.66 103.90
C GLN A 137 -27.97 6.98 103.33
N TYR A 138 -28.30 6.50 102.13
CA TYR A 138 -29.63 6.64 101.54
C TYR A 138 -30.73 6.05 102.42
N ALA A 139 -30.53 4.85 102.99
CA ALA A 139 -31.47 4.28 103.95
C ALA A 139 -31.63 5.14 105.20
N SER A 140 -30.52 5.70 105.73
CA SER A 140 -30.54 6.62 106.88
C SER A 140 -31.29 7.91 106.58
N ASP A 141 -31.07 8.49 105.40
CA ASP A 141 -31.71 9.72 104.94
C ASP A 141 -33.23 9.50 104.75
N VAL A 142 -33.63 8.37 104.14
CA VAL A 142 -35.04 8.00 103.93
C VAL A 142 -35.74 7.72 105.26
N ILE A 143 -35.10 7.03 106.21
CA ILE A 143 -35.65 6.79 107.55
C ILE A 143 -35.83 8.10 108.29
N THR A 144 -34.81 8.95 108.34
CA THR A 144 -34.86 10.27 109.00
C THR A 144 -35.92 11.19 108.38
N ALA A 145 -36.02 11.22 107.04
CA ALA A 145 -37.04 11.99 106.33
C ALA A 145 -38.47 11.40 106.44
N THR A 146 -38.61 10.14 106.85
CA THR A 146 -39.90 9.51 107.15
C THR A 146 -40.31 9.80 108.59
N MET A 147 -39.40 9.55 109.54
CA MET A 147 -39.51 9.88 110.97
C MET A 147 -39.99 11.34 111.15
N LYS A 148 -39.31 12.28 110.49
CA LYS A 148 -39.69 13.70 110.49
C LYS A 148 -41.11 13.98 109.93
N LYS A 149 -41.51 13.38 108.80
CA LYS A 149 -42.90 13.54 108.29
C LYS A 149 -43.94 12.90 109.23
N MET A 150 -43.57 11.85 109.96
CA MET A 150 -44.46 11.22 110.94
C MET A 150 -44.65 12.10 112.20
N GLU A 151 -43.63 12.82 112.63
CA GLU A 151 -43.72 13.85 113.68
C GLU A 151 -44.51 15.10 113.20
N GLU A 152 -44.21 15.62 112.01
CA GLU A 152 -44.77 16.89 111.50
C GLU A 152 -46.19 16.77 110.93
N SER A 153 -46.50 15.71 110.18
CA SER A 153 -47.78 15.53 109.46
C SER A 153 -48.53 14.23 109.74
N GLY A 154 -47.93 13.27 110.44
CA GLY A 154 -48.53 11.96 110.72
C GLY A 154 -48.61 11.05 109.48
N THR A 155 -47.75 11.27 108.49
CA THR A 155 -47.72 10.53 107.21
C THR A 155 -46.32 10.05 106.85
N PHE A 156 -46.23 9.04 105.98
CA PHE A 156 -44.97 8.38 105.59
C PHE A 156 -44.62 8.54 104.09
N ASP A 157 -45.13 9.60 103.45
CA ASP A 157 -44.97 9.85 102.01
C ASP A 157 -43.51 9.80 101.53
N SER A 158 -42.55 10.22 102.37
CA SER A 158 -41.10 10.15 102.08
C SER A 158 -40.65 8.76 101.64
N LEU A 159 -41.18 7.71 102.28
CA LEU A 159 -40.86 6.32 101.98
C LEU A 159 -41.54 5.84 100.69
N ILE A 160 -42.78 6.28 100.43
CA ILE A 160 -43.53 5.98 99.20
C ILE A 160 -42.80 6.61 98.00
N GLU A 161 -42.45 7.89 98.09
CA GLU A 161 -41.67 8.59 97.07
C GLU A 161 -40.29 7.92 96.84
N ALA A 162 -39.58 7.54 97.92
CA ALA A 162 -38.27 6.90 97.83
C ALA A 162 -38.35 5.54 97.12
N ASN A 163 -39.34 4.72 97.47
CA ASN A 163 -39.62 3.44 96.80
C ASN A 163 -40.00 3.66 95.33
N GLY A 164 -40.82 4.68 95.03
CA GLY A 164 -41.15 5.08 93.66
C GLY A 164 -39.92 5.48 92.83
N ARG A 165 -38.99 6.24 93.43
CA ARG A 165 -37.71 6.61 92.81
C ARG A 165 -36.84 5.37 92.52
N GLU A 166 -36.75 4.40 93.42
CA GLU A 166 -36.00 3.16 93.17
C GLU A 166 -36.67 2.24 92.14
N LYS A 167 -38.00 2.09 92.17
CA LYS A 167 -38.75 1.37 91.11
C LYS A 167 -38.50 2.02 89.73
N ALA A 168 -38.55 3.35 89.64
CA ALA A 168 -38.29 4.07 88.39
C ALA A 168 -36.83 3.90 87.91
N LYS A 169 -35.83 3.99 88.81
CA LYS A 169 -34.43 3.69 88.49
C LYS A 169 -34.27 2.26 87.96
N LYS A 170 -34.89 1.26 88.60
CA LYS A 170 -34.85 -0.14 88.17
C LYS A 170 -35.42 -0.32 86.76
N SER A 171 -36.58 0.27 86.45
CA SER A 171 -37.15 0.25 85.10
C SER A 171 -36.18 0.84 84.09
N ASN A 172 -35.68 2.05 84.34
CA ASN A 172 -34.75 2.74 83.43
C ASN A 172 -33.48 1.91 83.16
N LEU A 173 -32.96 1.18 84.17
CA LEU A 173 -31.81 0.29 84.00
C LEU A 173 -32.15 -0.94 83.14
N ASN A 174 -33.33 -1.54 83.31
CA ASN A 174 -33.81 -2.61 82.44
C ASN A 174 -33.98 -2.12 80.99
N ASP A 175 -34.55 -0.93 80.79
CA ASP A 175 -34.75 -0.31 79.47
C ASP A 175 -33.41 0.04 78.78
N ILE A 176 -32.36 0.34 79.55
CA ILE A 176 -31.00 0.48 79.04
C ILE A 176 -30.42 -0.88 78.64
N LEU A 177 -30.54 -1.90 79.50
CA LEU A 177 -30.02 -3.26 79.27
C LEU A 177 -30.63 -3.90 78.00
N ILE A 178 -31.95 -3.76 77.82
CA ILE A 178 -32.66 -4.29 76.65
C ILE A 178 -32.11 -3.66 75.36
N ARG A 179 -32.05 -2.32 75.31
CA ARG A 179 -31.52 -1.58 74.14
C ARG A 179 -30.04 -1.86 73.88
N GLU A 180 -29.23 -2.06 74.92
CA GLU A 180 -27.82 -2.42 74.77
C GLU A 180 -27.67 -3.82 74.14
N GLU A 181 -28.47 -4.80 74.56
CA GLU A 181 -28.46 -6.15 74.00
C GLU A 181 -29.15 -6.25 72.62
N GLU A 182 -30.06 -5.34 72.29
CA GLU A 182 -30.54 -5.14 70.92
C GLU A 182 -29.47 -4.54 70.01
N GLY A 183 -28.80 -3.46 70.44
CA GLY A 183 -27.65 -2.88 69.73
C GLY A 183 -26.51 -3.89 69.53
N LYS A 184 -26.22 -4.74 70.52
CA LYS A 184 -25.26 -5.85 70.38
C LYS A 184 -25.66 -6.87 69.31
N LYS A 185 -26.96 -7.12 69.10
CA LYS A 185 -27.46 -8.01 68.02
C LYS A 185 -27.38 -7.33 66.66
N GLU A 186 -27.74 -6.05 66.57
CA GLU A 186 -27.66 -5.27 65.33
C GLU A 186 -26.21 -5.12 64.86
N ILE A 187 -25.28 -4.75 65.75
CA ILE A 187 -23.85 -4.66 65.44
C ILE A 187 -23.30 -6.00 64.91
N LYS A 188 -23.67 -7.13 65.52
CA LYS A 188 -23.28 -8.47 65.02
C LYS A 188 -23.87 -8.76 63.63
N SER A 189 -25.11 -8.32 63.36
CA SER A 189 -25.76 -8.46 62.05
C SER A 189 -25.04 -7.63 60.98
N LEU A 190 -24.77 -6.35 61.26
CA LEU A 190 -24.06 -5.44 60.35
C LEU A 190 -22.62 -5.88 60.11
N GLN A 191 -21.91 -6.35 61.14
CA GLN A 191 -20.57 -6.94 61.00
C GLN A 191 -20.57 -8.15 60.06
N LYS A 192 -21.59 -9.02 60.15
CA LYS A 192 -21.74 -10.16 59.23
C LYS A 192 -22.01 -9.69 57.80
N GLN A 193 -22.97 -8.78 57.60
CA GLN A 193 -23.29 -8.23 56.27
C GLN A 193 -22.05 -7.59 55.62
N LEU A 194 -21.29 -6.79 56.37
CA LEU A 194 -20.06 -6.17 55.89
C LEU A 194 -18.97 -7.21 55.56
N GLN A 195 -18.87 -8.31 56.32
CA GLN A 195 -17.97 -9.41 56.00
C GLN A 195 -18.41 -10.18 54.74
N ASP A 196 -19.71 -10.35 54.52
CA ASP A 196 -20.26 -11.08 53.38
C ASP A 196 -20.14 -10.27 52.08
N VAL A 197 -20.47 -8.97 52.09
CA VAL A 197 -20.21 -8.05 50.97
C VAL A 197 -18.71 -8.01 50.62
N LYS A 198 -17.82 -7.98 51.61
CA LYS A 198 -16.37 -8.02 51.37
C LYS A 198 -15.91 -9.29 50.64
N LYS A 199 -16.53 -10.45 50.92
CA LYS A 199 -16.25 -11.71 50.19
C LYS A 199 -16.77 -11.64 48.77
N GLU A 200 -17.98 -11.12 48.57
CA GLU A 200 -18.61 -10.98 47.26
C GLU A 200 -17.79 -10.06 46.33
N THR A 201 -17.38 -8.89 46.81
CA THR A 201 -16.53 -7.96 46.03
C THR A 201 -15.16 -8.53 45.69
N GLU A 202 -14.57 -9.35 46.57
CA GLU A 202 -13.30 -10.05 46.31
C GLU A 202 -13.46 -11.12 45.23
N ILE A 203 -14.54 -11.92 45.29
CA ILE A 203 -14.87 -12.91 44.26
C ILE A 203 -15.15 -12.23 42.92
N GLU A 204 -15.86 -11.09 42.91
CA GLU A 204 -16.13 -10.35 41.68
C GLU A 204 -14.84 -9.76 41.08
N LEU A 205 -13.94 -9.21 41.90
CA LEU A 205 -12.64 -8.70 41.46
C LEU A 205 -11.80 -9.84 40.85
N GLN A 206 -11.71 -10.99 41.51
CA GLN A 206 -11.03 -12.17 40.97
C GLN A 206 -11.67 -12.69 39.67
N ASN A 207 -12.98 -12.49 39.45
CA ASN A 207 -13.64 -12.85 38.20
C ASN A 207 -13.35 -11.82 37.09
N ARG A 208 -13.32 -10.53 37.41
CA ARG A 208 -12.89 -9.47 36.49
C ARG A 208 -11.43 -9.67 36.05
N ASP A 209 -10.53 -10.03 36.97
CA ASP A 209 -9.13 -10.36 36.65
C ASP A 209 -8.99 -11.54 35.67
N LYS A 210 -9.81 -12.59 35.81
CA LYS A 210 -9.85 -13.72 34.85
C LYS A 210 -10.28 -13.26 33.46
N VAL A 211 -11.27 -12.37 33.36
CA VAL A 211 -11.72 -11.79 32.09
C VAL A 211 -10.65 -10.91 31.47
N ILE A 212 -9.94 -10.09 32.27
CA ILE A 212 -8.81 -9.27 31.81
C ILE A 212 -7.68 -10.16 31.25
N LEU A 213 -7.36 -11.28 31.91
CA LEU A 213 -6.37 -12.25 31.41
C LEU A 213 -6.82 -12.93 30.11
N TYR A 214 -8.09 -13.33 30.00
CA TYR A 214 -8.64 -13.92 28.78
C TYR A 214 -8.56 -12.95 27.59
N LEU A 215 -9.11 -11.74 27.74
CA LEU A 215 -9.12 -10.71 26.68
C LEU A 215 -7.70 -10.29 26.28
N LYS A 216 -6.75 -10.25 27.22
CA LYS A 216 -5.35 -9.98 26.92
C LYS A 216 -4.70 -11.07 26.07
N ASN A 217 -4.98 -12.35 26.36
CA ASN A 217 -4.49 -13.47 25.57
C ASN A 217 -5.09 -13.47 24.16
N GLU A 218 -6.41 -13.21 24.05
CA GLU A 218 -7.11 -13.09 22.76
C GLU A 218 -6.57 -11.93 21.92
N LEU A 219 -6.34 -10.76 22.53
CA LEU A 219 -5.72 -9.62 21.86
C LEU A 219 -4.32 -9.97 21.32
N GLN A 220 -3.46 -10.59 22.14
CA GLN A 220 -2.12 -11.00 21.70
C GLN A 220 -2.15 -12.06 20.58
N GLN A 221 -3.13 -12.97 20.60
CA GLN A 221 -3.36 -13.94 19.52
C GLN A 221 -3.79 -13.24 18.22
N MET A 222 -4.68 -12.25 18.31
CA MET A 222 -5.15 -11.45 17.17
C MET A 222 -4.06 -10.54 16.60
N GLU A 223 -3.24 -9.92 17.44
CA GLU A 223 -2.04 -9.15 17.03
C GLU A 223 -1.05 -10.04 16.28
N ALA A 224 -0.72 -11.22 16.81
CA ALA A 224 0.18 -12.17 16.18
C ALA A 224 -0.35 -12.67 14.82
N LYS A 225 -1.66 -12.93 14.73
CA LYS A 225 -2.35 -13.31 13.48
C LYS A 225 -2.33 -12.17 12.46
N ALA A 226 -2.73 -10.96 12.84
CA ALA A 226 -2.72 -9.80 11.94
C ALA A 226 -1.31 -9.47 11.44
N ALA A 227 -0.28 -9.63 12.28
CA ALA A 227 1.12 -9.45 11.87
C ALA A 227 1.59 -10.53 10.88
N MET A 228 1.07 -11.76 10.95
CA MET A 228 1.32 -12.82 9.96
C MET A 228 0.61 -12.50 8.63
N GLU A 229 -0.67 -12.13 8.68
CA GLU A 229 -1.49 -11.80 7.52
C GLU A 229 -0.93 -10.58 6.77
N HIS A 230 -0.53 -9.52 7.48
CA HIS A 230 0.13 -8.35 6.90
C HIS A 230 1.44 -8.73 6.16
N ARG A 231 2.29 -9.59 6.73
CA ARG A 231 3.50 -10.07 6.06
C ARG A 231 3.19 -10.90 4.81
N TYR A 232 2.14 -11.72 4.85
CA TYR A 232 1.70 -12.53 3.71
C TYR A 232 1.16 -11.65 2.57
N VAL A 233 0.22 -10.74 2.88
CA VAL A 233 -0.39 -9.81 1.91
C VAL A 233 0.70 -8.95 1.27
N LYS A 234 1.58 -8.33 2.07
CA LYS A 234 2.69 -7.53 1.54
C LYS A 234 3.58 -8.34 0.60
N LYS A 235 4.01 -9.54 0.99
CA LYS A 235 4.85 -10.38 0.12
C LYS A 235 4.13 -10.77 -1.18
N SER A 236 2.81 -10.98 -1.12
CA SER A 236 1.99 -11.25 -2.31
C SER A 236 1.93 -10.04 -3.25
N THR A 237 1.67 -8.84 -2.73
CA THR A 237 1.63 -7.61 -3.54
C THR A 237 3.01 -7.24 -4.10
N ASP A 238 4.08 -7.37 -3.30
CA ASP A 238 5.46 -7.11 -3.74
C ASP A 238 5.85 -8.04 -4.91
N LEU A 239 5.48 -9.33 -4.83
CA LEU A 239 5.69 -10.29 -5.92
C LEU A 239 4.84 -9.98 -7.17
N GLN A 240 3.58 -9.57 -7.00
CA GLN A 240 2.71 -9.18 -8.11
C GLN A 240 3.24 -7.93 -8.84
N VAL A 241 3.63 -6.91 -8.09
CA VAL A 241 4.27 -5.68 -8.64
C VAL A 241 5.55 -6.05 -9.38
N HIS A 242 6.44 -6.86 -8.78
CA HIS A 242 7.68 -7.30 -9.45
C HIS A 242 7.41 -8.13 -10.72
N GLN A 243 6.37 -8.97 -10.74
CA GLN A 243 5.98 -9.72 -11.94
C GLN A 243 5.46 -8.79 -13.05
N VAL A 244 4.67 -7.77 -12.72
CA VAL A 244 4.19 -6.76 -13.68
C VAL A 244 5.35 -5.91 -14.18
N GLN A 245 6.20 -5.39 -13.30
CA GLN A 245 7.40 -4.62 -13.63
C GLN A 245 8.28 -5.36 -14.66
N LYS A 246 8.52 -6.67 -14.44
CA LYS A 246 9.30 -7.50 -15.36
C LYS A 246 8.61 -7.74 -16.70
N LYS A 247 7.28 -7.88 -16.73
CA LYS A 247 6.50 -7.97 -17.99
C LYS A 247 6.59 -6.66 -18.79
N CYS A 248 6.43 -5.51 -18.13
CA CYS A 248 6.54 -4.19 -18.75
C CYS A 248 7.95 -3.96 -19.31
N SER A 249 8.99 -4.14 -18.50
CA SER A 249 10.38 -3.98 -18.95
C SER A 249 10.76 -4.93 -20.09
N ASN A 250 10.25 -6.17 -20.11
CA ASN A 250 10.46 -7.08 -21.24
C ASN A 250 9.78 -6.60 -22.54
N ALA A 251 8.60 -5.97 -22.45
CA ALA A 251 7.91 -5.41 -23.61
C ALA A 251 8.57 -4.12 -24.11
N GLU A 252 8.97 -3.24 -23.20
CA GLU A 252 9.76 -2.04 -23.45
C GLU A 252 11.10 -2.38 -24.15
N ASN A 253 11.85 -3.35 -23.62
CA ASN A 253 13.09 -3.83 -24.24
C ASN A 253 12.89 -4.47 -25.63
N ARG A 254 11.68 -4.94 -25.97
CA ARG A 254 11.35 -5.40 -27.33
C ARG A 254 11.10 -4.21 -28.26
N LEU A 255 10.30 -3.24 -27.81
CA LEU A 255 10.01 -2.02 -28.58
C LEU A 255 11.27 -1.19 -28.82
N ASN A 256 12.18 -1.10 -27.84
CA ASN A 256 13.46 -0.40 -27.99
C ASN A 256 14.34 -1.01 -29.09
N LYS A 257 14.36 -2.34 -29.21
CA LYS A 257 15.05 -3.04 -30.32
C LYS A 257 14.38 -2.81 -31.67
N GLU A 258 13.05 -2.80 -31.71
CA GLU A 258 12.30 -2.50 -32.92
C GLU A 258 12.55 -1.05 -33.39
N ILE A 259 12.65 -0.09 -32.45
CA ILE A 259 13.05 1.30 -32.71
C ILE A 259 14.50 1.38 -33.23
N GLU A 260 15.44 0.60 -32.67
CA GLU A 260 16.84 0.55 -33.13
C GLU A 260 16.97 -0.07 -34.52
N ASP A 261 16.25 -1.17 -34.80
CA ASP A 261 16.20 -1.82 -36.11
C ASP A 261 15.53 -0.93 -37.17
N LEU A 262 14.50 -0.15 -36.80
CA LEU A 262 13.87 0.83 -37.69
C LEU A 262 14.80 2.01 -37.98
N LYS A 263 15.49 2.57 -36.97
CA LYS A 263 16.50 3.62 -37.17
C LYS A 263 17.58 3.18 -38.15
N ARG A 264 18.15 1.98 -37.94
CA ARG A 264 19.18 1.42 -38.84
C ARG A 264 18.68 1.26 -40.28
N LYS A 265 17.39 0.94 -40.49
CA LYS A 265 16.78 0.93 -41.83
C LYS A 265 16.63 2.34 -42.42
N THR A 266 16.24 3.33 -41.62
CA THR A 266 16.18 4.73 -42.06
C THR A 266 17.57 5.27 -42.42
N ASP A 267 18.60 4.96 -41.63
CA ASP A 267 19.99 5.36 -41.91
C ASP A 267 20.53 4.69 -43.20
N GLU A 268 20.20 3.41 -43.41
CA GLU A 268 20.49 2.67 -44.65
C GLU A 268 19.77 3.30 -45.86
N GLU A 269 18.48 3.59 -45.74
CA GLU A 269 17.65 4.21 -46.77
C GLU A 269 18.16 5.62 -47.14
N ILE A 270 18.52 6.44 -46.16
CA ILE A 270 19.13 7.77 -46.39
C ILE A 270 20.43 7.62 -47.18
N ARG A 271 21.30 6.66 -46.83
CA ARG A 271 22.58 6.46 -47.54
C ARG A 271 22.35 6.02 -48.98
N VAL A 272 21.44 5.08 -49.23
CA VAL A 272 21.09 4.63 -50.59
C VAL A 272 20.48 5.76 -51.42
N HIS A 273 19.64 6.63 -50.84
CA HIS A 273 19.13 7.82 -51.53
C HIS A 273 20.27 8.79 -51.91
N MET A 274 21.24 9.02 -51.02
CA MET A 274 22.43 9.83 -51.35
C MET A 274 23.28 9.19 -52.46
N GLU A 275 23.44 7.87 -52.49
CA GLU A 275 24.16 7.15 -53.54
C GLU A 275 23.43 7.28 -54.90
N ILE A 276 22.10 7.13 -54.93
CA ILE A 276 21.26 7.31 -56.12
C ILE A 276 21.30 8.75 -56.63
N GLU A 277 21.18 9.75 -55.74
CA GLU A 277 21.30 11.16 -56.13
C GLU A 277 22.66 11.45 -56.78
N ASN A 278 23.75 10.93 -56.21
CA ASN A 278 25.09 11.11 -56.77
C ASN A 278 25.25 10.43 -58.14
N PHE A 279 24.65 9.26 -58.35
CA PHE A 279 24.60 8.60 -59.65
C PHE A 279 23.84 9.44 -60.69
N LEU A 280 22.64 9.93 -60.35
CA LEU A 280 21.85 10.78 -61.25
C LEU A 280 22.57 12.11 -61.57
N ARG A 281 23.21 12.73 -60.57
CA ARG A 281 24.06 13.92 -60.74
C ARG A 281 25.32 13.66 -61.60
N HIS A 282 25.70 12.41 -61.83
CA HIS A 282 26.72 12.03 -62.80
C HIS A 282 26.11 11.77 -64.18
N TYR A 283 24.99 11.05 -64.24
CA TYR A 283 24.26 10.74 -65.49
C TYR A 283 23.93 12.00 -66.29
N TYR A 284 23.31 13.01 -65.66
CA TYR A 284 22.98 14.27 -66.33
C TYR A 284 24.20 15.01 -66.89
N LYS A 285 25.41 14.85 -66.30
CA LYS A 285 26.67 15.43 -66.81
C LYS A 285 27.32 14.65 -67.96
N VAL A 286 26.79 13.47 -68.27
CA VAL A 286 27.12 12.68 -69.47
C VAL A 286 26.09 12.97 -70.55
N GLU A 287 24.82 13.13 -70.18
CA GLU A 287 23.72 13.57 -71.05
C GLU A 287 23.96 14.97 -71.64
N GLU A 288 24.28 15.97 -70.81
CA GLU A 288 24.69 17.33 -71.21
C GLU A 288 25.85 17.33 -72.23
N LYS A 289 26.79 16.38 -72.09
CA LYS A 289 27.91 16.21 -73.03
C LYS A 289 27.47 15.52 -74.33
N LEU A 290 26.55 14.57 -74.24
CA LEU A 290 26.01 13.88 -75.41
C LEU A 290 25.21 14.85 -76.26
N GLU A 291 24.35 15.68 -75.65
CA GLU A 291 23.63 16.78 -76.28
C GLU A 291 24.61 17.74 -76.99
N TYR A 292 25.63 18.25 -76.31
CA TYR A 292 26.68 19.06 -76.93
C TYR A 292 27.38 18.37 -78.13
N TRP A 293 27.65 17.07 -78.07
CA TRP A 293 28.25 16.34 -79.19
C TRP A 293 27.27 16.12 -80.34
N VAL A 294 25.97 15.91 -80.07
CA VAL A 294 24.92 15.82 -81.09
C VAL A 294 24.76 17.16 -81.79
N ASP A 295 24.56 18.26 -81.04
CA ASP A 295 24.50 19.63 -81.56
C ASP A 295 25.71 19.95 -82.42
N LYS A 296 26.92 19.62 -81.94
CA LYS A 296 28.15 19.85 -82.69
C LYS A 296 28.17 19.02 -83.98
N HIS A 297 27.82 17.72 -83.92
CA HIS A 297 27.81 16.87 -85.11
C HIS A 297 26.79 17.35 -86.14
N GLU A 298 25.60 17.77 -85.71
CA GLU A 298 24.58 18.38 -86.58
C GLU A 298 25.13 19.64 -87.26
N ASN A 299 25.67 20.59 -86.48
CA ASN A 299 26.29 21.81 -87.01
C ASN A 299 27.47 21.53 -87.97
N ASP A 300 28.35 20.56 -87.66
CA ASP A 300 29.46 20.15 -88.52
C ASP A 300 28.95 19.52 -89.84
N THR A 301 27.89 18.71 -89.80
CA THR A 301 27.27 18.16 -91.02
C THR A 301 26.57 19.24 -91.84
N ASP A 302 25.85 20.15 -91.18
CA ASP A 302 25.10 21.23 -91.81
C ASP A 302 26.06 22.25 -92.48
N ALA A 303 27.24 22.48 -91.88
CA ALA A 303 28.34 23.21 -92.51
C ALA A 303 28.91 22.48 -93.73
N LYS A 304 29.09 21.14 -93.66
CA LYS A 304 29.60 20.35 -94.78
C LYS A 304 28.61 20.22 -95.94
N ASP A 305 27.31 20.15 -95.68
CA ASP A 305 26.30 20.21 -96.74
C ASP A 305 26.20 21.61 -97.38
N LYS A 306 26.41 22.68 -96.61
CA LYS A 306 26.55 24.04 -97.17
C LYS A 306 27.78 24.16 -98.08
N GLU A 307 28.95 23.66 -97.65
CA GLU A 307 30.15 23.57 -98.52
C GLU A 307 29.90 22.72 -99.78
N LEU A 308 29.31 21.54 -99.62
CA LEU A 308 29.08 20.58 -100.70
C LEU A 308 28.03 21.09 -101.70
N ASN A 309 27.03 21.84 -101.25
CA ASN A 309 26.08 22.51 -102.13
C ASN A 309 26.72 23.72 -102.83
N ALA A 310 27.56 24.52 -102.17
CA ALA A 310 28.35 25.56 -102.83
C ALA A 310 29.33 25.00 -103.87
N LEU A 311 29.91 23.82 -103.63
CA LEU A 311 30.74 23.10 -104.61
C LEU A 311 29.92 22.52 -105.77
N LYS A 312 28.70 22.01 -105.53
CA LYS A 312 27.76 21.62 -106.61
C LYS A 312 27.41 22.84 -107.47
N GLU A 313 27.09 23.98 -106.88
CA GLU A 313 26.83 25.23 -107.60
C GLU A 313 28.04 25.70 -108.40
N SER A 314 29.23 25.69 -107.80
CA SER A 314 30.48 26.05 -108.49
C SER A 314 30.76 25.13 -109.67
N LYS A 315 30.58 23.81 -109.49
CA LYS A 315 30.66 22.83 -110.58
C LYS A 315 29.61 23.08 -111.67
N ALA A 316 28.38 23.43 -111.30
CA ALA A 316 27.32 23.76 -112.26
C ALA A 316 27.66 25.02 -113.07
N LYS A 317 28.10 26.10 -112.41
CA LYS A 317 28.55 27.36 -113.04
C LYS A 317 29.75 27.13 -113.97
N ASN A 318 30.71 26.29 -113.57
CA ASN A 318 31.86 25.92 -114.41
C ASN A 318 31.44 25.04 -115.60
N LEU A 319 30.47 24.13 -115.42
CA LEU A 319 29.95 23.29 -116.51
C LEU A 319 29.14 24.12 -117.51
N GLU A 320 28.34 25.08 -117.03
CA GLU A 320 27.66 26.08 -117.88
C GLU A 320 28.68 26.92 -118.66
N MET A 321 29.76 27.38 -118.01
CA MET A 321 30.84 28.12 -118.67
C MET A 321 31.55 27.29 -119.76
N LEU A 322 31.81 26.01 -119.49
CA LEU A 322 32.36 25.08 -120.50
C LEU A 322 31.38 24.81 -121.64
N GLN A 323 30.07 24.72 -121.36
CA GLN A 323 29.04 24.63 -122.40
C GLN A 323 28.96 25.92 -123.25
N ARG A 324 29.12 27.10 -122.64
CA ARG A 324 29.23 28.38 -123.37
C ARG A 324 30.45 28.37 -124.28
N PHE A 325 31.64 28.01 -123.79
CA PHE A 325 32.85 27.91 -124.63
C PHE A 325 32.70 26.87 -125.76
N ALA A 326 32.09 25.71 -125.52
CA ALA A 326 31.81 24.73 -126.58
C ALA A 326 30.79 25.24 -127.61
N SER A 327 29.82 26.07 -127.18
CA SER A 327 28.90 26.76 -128.09
C SER A 327 29.61 27.85 -128.91
N GLU A 328 30.58 28.55 -128.33
CA GLU A 328 31.42 29.53 -129.03
C GLU A 328 32.36 28.85 -130.04
N GLU A 329 32.99 27.74 -129.67
CA GLU A 329 33.84 26.94 -130.55
C GLU A 329 33.06 26.36 -131.75
N THR A 330 31.84 25.86 -131.51
CA THR A 330 30.96 25.40 -132.61
C THR A 330 30.43 26.56 -133.47
N ILE A 331 30.19 27.75 -132.91
CA ILE A 331 29.89 28.98 -133.68
C ILE A 331 31.10 29.44 -134.51
N ILE A 332 32.32 29.32 -133.99
CA ILE A 332 33.56 29.62 -134.71
C ILE A 332 33.76 28.62 -135.87
N ALA A 333 33.51 27.33 -135.63
CA ALA A 333 33.54 26.29 -136.66
C ALA A 333 32.49 26.53 -137.77
N ASP A 334 31.24 26.84 -137.40
CA ASP A 334 30.18 27.14 -138.38
C ASP A 334 30.48 28.42 -139.19
N ARG A 335 31.06 29.45 -138.56
CA ARG A 335 31.55 30.64 -139.28
C ARG A 335 32.66 30.28 -140.27
N ALA A 336 33.68 29.53 -139.83
CA ALA A 336 34.77 29.09 -140.69
C ALA A 336 34.26 28.22 -141.86
N GLN A 337 33.28 27.34 -141.62
CA GLN A 337 32.64 26.54 -142.67
C GLN A 337 31.88 27.42 -143.66
N LYS A 338 31.01 28.32 -143.20
CA LYS A 338 30.26 29.25 -144.07
C LYS A 338 31.18 30.17 -144.88
N GLU A 339 32.33 30.54 -144.33
CA GLU A 339 33.33 31.37 -145.00
C GLU A 339 34.14 30.57 -146.04
N ALA A 340 34.49 29.32 -145.75
CA ALA A 340 35.06 28.39 -146.72
C ALA A 340 34.09 28.09 -147.88
N GLU A 341 32.81 27.85 -147.59
CA GLU A 341 31.79 27.70 -148.63
C GLU A 341 31.59 28.99 -149.46
N ARG A 342 31.77 30.18 -148.86
CA ARG A 342 31.66 31.45 -149.61
C ARG A 342 32.79 31.57 -150.63
N ARG A 343 34.04 31.32 -150.20
CA ARG A 343 35.20 31.25 -151.11
C ARG A 343 35.01 30.21 -152.21
N LYS A 344 34.41 29.06 -151.89
CA LYS A 344 34.14 28.02 -152.89
C LYS A 344 33.15 28.51 -153.97
N ARG A 345 32.03 29.13 -153.57
CA ARG A 345 31.07 29.75 -154.51
C ARG A 345 31.71 30.86 -155.35
N GLU A 346 32.67 31.60 -154.80
CA GLU A 346 33.42 32.63 -155.53
C GLU A 346 34.38 32.03 -156.58
N GLN A 347 35.01 30.88 -156.29
CA GLN A 347 35.79 30.12 -157.26
C GLN A 347 34.91 29.51 -158.36
N ASP A 348 33.82 28.83 -157.98
CA ASP A 348 32.87 28.23 -158.93
C ASP A 348 32.27 29.29 -159.89
N ALA A 349 32.00 30.51 -159.38
CA ALA A 349 31.50 31.63 -160.16
C ALA A 349 32.55 32.26 -161.11
N LEU A 350 33.84 32.10 -160.83
CA LEU A 350 34.91 32.52 -161.73
C LEU A 350 35.13 31.50 -162.86
N GLU A 351 35.04 30.20 -162.56
CA GLU A 351 35.13 29.14 -163.59
C GLU A 351 33.96 29.22 -164.58
N LEU A 352 32.72 29.37 -164.10
CA LEU A 352 31.54 29.51 -164.95
C LEU A 352 31.59 30.76 -165.86
N LYS A 353 32.35 31.80 -165.48
CA LYS A 353 32.52 33.04 -166.23
C LYS A 353 33.52 32.94 -167.41
N SER A 354 34.32 31.87 -167.46
CA SER A 354 35.36 31.67 -168.48
C SER A 354 34.90 30.88 -169.72
N ILE A 355 33.80 30.12 -169.63
CA ILE A 355 33.42 29.08 -170.61
C ILE A 355 32.52 29.59 -171.76
N LEU A 356 32.02 30.84 -171.70
CA LEU A 356 30.97 31.35 -172.60
C LEU A 356 31.37 32.46 -173.59
N LYS A 357 32.63 32.50 -174.07
CA LYS A 357 33.00 33.35 -175.21
C LYS A 357 34.15 32.80 -176.09
N VAL A 358 33.90 32.81 -177.41
CA VAL A 358 34.79 32.48 -178.55
C VAL A 358 34.95 30.98 -178.86
N LYS A 359 35.08 30.64 -180.17
CA LYS A 359 35.13 29.28 -180.75
C LYS A 359 36.35 29.10 -181.68
N GLY A 360 36.97 27.91 -181.67
CA GLY A 360 37.96 27.42 -182.66
C GLY A 360 39.39 27.99 -182.52
N THR A 361 40.47 27.42 -183.08
CA THR A 361 40.73 26.16 -183.85
C THR A 361 42.27 26.11 -184.15
N LYS A 362 43.01 25.01 -184.43
CA LYS A 362 42.79 23.54 -184.54
C LYS A 362 44.18 22.83 -184.57
N ALA A 363 44.26 21.51 -184.26
CA ALA A 363 45.31 20.54 -184.70
C ALA A 363 46.79 20.76 -184.24
N GLU A 364 47.74 19.79 -184.27
CA GLU A 364 47.77 18.30 -184.28
C GLU A 364 49.20 17.77 -183.99
N THR A 365 49.36 16.56 -183.42
CA THR A 365 50.44 15.52 -183.62
C THR A 365 50.21 14.36 -182.60
N VAL A 366 50.17 13.03 -182.86
CA VAL A 366 50.99 12.03 -183.60
C VAL A 366 52.07 11.37 -182.71
N LEU A 367 52.21 10.03 -182.50
CA LEU A 367 51.47 8.75 -182.71
C LEU A 367 51.92 7.75 -181.56
N PHE A 368 51.99 6.38 -181.53
CA PHE A 368 51.79 5.22 -182.44
C PHE A 368 51.79 3.85 -181.66
N HIS A 369 51.08 2.80 -182.14
CA HIS A 369 51.35 1.32 -182.00
C HIS A 369 51.44 0.61 -180.60
N GLN A 370 51.12 -0.70 -180.39
CA GLN A 370 50.24 -1.68 -181.10
C GLN A 370 49.96 -3.00 -180.27
N GLN A 371 48.83 -3.68 -180.58
CA GLN A 371 48.60 -5.15 -180.72
C GLN A 371 48.43 -6.18 -179.54
N LEU A 372 47.17 -6.70 -179.43
CA LEU A 372 46.66 -8.08 -179.13
C LEU A 372 46.94 -8.90 -177.84
N GLY A 373 45.87 -9.59 -177.38
CA GLY A 373 45.90 -10.83 -176.55
C GLY A 373 44.52 -11.22 -175.94
N VAL A 374 44.01 -12.44 -176.15
CA VAL A 374 42.68 -12.93 -175.66
C VAL A 374 42.67 -14.45 -175.43
N ASN A 375 42.09 -14.98 -174.32
CA ASN A 375 41.31 -16.24 -174.28
C ASN A 375 40.62 -16.59 -172.92
N TYR A 376 39.97 -17.77 -172.86
CA TYR A 376 38.90 -18.22 -171.95
C TYR A 376 39.26 -19.39 -170.98
N LEU A 377 38.30 -19.75 -170.09
CA LEU A 377 37.90 -21.13 -169.64
C LEU A 377 38.40 -21.83 -168.33
N HIS A 378 37.40 -22.33 -167.56
CA HIS A 378 37.25 -23.62 -166.83
C HIS A 378 37.88 -23.99 -165.44
N HIS A 379 36.98 -24.30 -164.48
CA HIS A 379 36.83 -25.52 -163.63
C HIS A 379 37.89 -26.07 -162.63
N ARG A 380 37.39 -26.39 -161.40
CA ARG A 380 37.59 -27.63 -160.56
C ARG A 380 38.68 -27.72 -159.44
N TYR A 381 38.21 -28.00 -158.21
CA TYR A 381 38.76 -28.83 -157.08
C TYR A 381 40.11 -28.57 -156.35
N CYS A 382 40.04 -28.65 -155.00
CA CYS A 382 40.98 -29.20 -153.98
C CYS A 382 42.52 -28.92 -154.05
N SER A 383 43.26 -28.76 -152.94
CA SER A 383 43.17 -29.47 -151.64
C SER A 383 44.15 -28.91 -150.57
N SER A 384 43.84 -29.05 -149.25
CA SER A 384 44.79 -29.04 -148.09
C SER A 384 45.65 -27.77 -147.82
N ARG A 385 46.01 -27.33 -146.61
CA ARG A 385 45.83 -27.65 -145.16
C ARG A 385 46.14 -26.33 -144.38
N LYS A 386 45.76 -26.04 -143.13
CA LYS A 386 45.10 -26.82 -142.06
C LYS A 386 44.35 -25.88 -141.08
N TRP A 387 43.24 -26.37 -140.50
CA TRP A 387 42.62 -25.95 -139.22
C TRP A 387 43.44 -26.52 -138.02
N PRO A 388 43.10 -26.38 -136.71
CA PRO A 388 41.79 -26.03 -136.10
C PRO A 388 41.76 -25.04 -134.88
N GLU A 389 40.69 -24.24 -134.70
CA GLU A 389 39.59 -24.35 -133.68
C GLU A 389 39.80 -23.53 -132.37
N ASN A 390 38.78 -23.16 -131.56
CA ASN A 390 37.34 -23.46 -131.61
C ASN A 390 36.39 -22.31 -131.14
N VAL A 391 35.08 -22.57 -131.24
CA VAL A 391 33.91 -21.72 -130.85
C VAL A 391 33.71 -21.49 -129.35
N GLY A 392 32.88 -20.50 -128.99
CA GLY A 392 32.15 -20.49 -127.70
C GLY A 392 31.43 -19.18 -127.34
N TRP A 393 30.09 -19.20 -127.28
CA TRP A 393 29.25 -18.32 -126.45
C TRP A 393 28.14 -19.18 -125.83
N CYS A 394 27.56 -18.69 -124.73
CA CYS A 394 26.42 -19.22 -123.95
C CYS A 394 26.65 -20.35 -122.91
N GLU A 395 26.21 -20.01 -121.69
CA GLU A 395 25.50 -20.85 -120.71
C GLU A 395 26.21 -21.80 -119.74
N VAL A 396 25.38 -22.21 -118.75
CA VAL A 396 25.61 -23.08 -117.58
C VAL A 396 26.48 -22.49 -116.47
N ALA A 397 25.82 -21.76 -115.57
CA ALA A 397 26.30 -21.58 -114.22
C ALA A 397 26.24 -22.90 -113.44
N GLN A 398 27.27 -23.23 -112.67
CA GLN A 398 27.07 -23.85 -111.35
C GLN A 398 28.32 -23.81 -110.46
N ALA A 399 28.06 -23.57 -109.18
CA ALA A 399 28.67 -24.26 -108.04
C ALA A 399 30.14 -23.98 -107.65
N ARG A 400 30.47 -23.95 -106.35
CA ARG A 400 29.61 -23.90 -105.14
C ARG A 400 30.42 -23.37 -103.95
N ASP A 401 29.68 -23.02 -102.90
CA ASP A 401 29.98 -23.21 -101.48
C ASP A 401 31.33 -23.90 -101.18
N ARG A 402 32.14 -23.36 -100.26
CA ARG A 402 31.71 -23.18 -98.86
C ARG A 402 32.30 -21.91 -98.20
N PHE A 403 31.60 -21.23 -97.28
CA PHE A 403 31.10 -21.71 -95.96
C PHE A 403 32.32 -22.08 -95.07
N ILE A 404 32.39 -21.72 -93.78
CA ILE A 404 31.32 -21.39 -92.84
C ILE A 404 31.92 -20.65 -91.62
N GLU A 405 31.12 -19.82 -90.92
CA GLU A 405 31.20 -19.57 -89.46
C GLU A 405 32.51 -18.99 -88.82
N SER A 406 32.50 -18.45 -87.59
CA SER A 406 31.38 -17.97 -86.76
C SER A 406 31.81 -16.83 -85.81
N GLN A 407 30.79 -16.29 -85.12
CA GLN A 407 30.85 -15.74 -83.77
C GLN A 407 31.84 -16.45 -82.84
N ASN A 408 32.53 -15.66 -82.00
CA ASN A 408 32.37 -15.67 -80.52
C ASN A 408 33.42 -14.68 -79.94
N GLY A 409 33.08 -13.67 -79.14
CA GLY A 409 31.81 -13.39 -78.46
C GLY A 409 31.73 -14.15 -77.14
N LEU A 410 32.13 -13.50 -76.04
CA LEU A 410 31.95 -14.02 -74.68
C LEU A 410 31.87 -12.87 -73.66
N GLY A 411 30.67 -12.32 -73.52
CA GLY A 411 30.29 -11.51 -72.37
C GLY A 411 29.51 -12.36 -71.36
N SER A 412 29.83 -12.18 -70.08
CA SER A 412 29.03 -12.49 -68.88
C SER A 412 28.36 -13.88 -68.73
N LYS A 413 28.73 -14.58 -67.65
CA LYS A 413 27.80 -15.43 -66.88
C LYS A 413 28.05 -15.29 -65.37
N GLY A 414 27.08 -14.71 -64.68
CA GLY A 414 26.55 -15.18 -63.39
C GLY A 414 25.04 -15.44 -63.59
N PRO A 415 24.31 -16.03 -62.64
CA PRO A 415 24.65 -16.20 -61.22
C PRO A 415 25.59 -17.38 -60.91
#